data_AF-A0A4P2QEL8-F1
#
_entry.id   AF-A0A4P2QEL8-F1
#
_cell.length_a   1.000
_cell.length_b   1.000
_cell.length_c   1.000
_cell.angle_alpha   90.00
_cell.angle_beta   90.00
_cell.angle_gamma   90.00
#
_symmetry.space_group_name_H-M   'P 1'
#
loop_
_entity.id
_entity.type
_entity.pdbx_description
1 polymer ?
#
loop_
_entity_poly.entity_id
_entity_poly.type
_entity_poly.pdbx_seq_one_letter_code
_entity_poly.pdbx_strand_id
1 'polypeptide(L)'
;MTQIGESIAMDLVSPEKDNCWYCTEQPEQTVENKLDEDPNSVDSAENSMANSSSKLGQALGHRPSWTARVSGDEIEITPAAHHLIPGNASLKKATKLLKFMKKGDTVDGDVGYDVNDRKNGVWLPTYPANGWGTLDRDAYAIQAMKVAGAQFHNAHAQYNQKASQSLSAIADKLVKKDARCPVCRKEMKNAKRPPFGLVGRLNALSRRYRGFLKGPPGRWPTASGIYTSEKSKLMKSR
;
A
#
# COMPACT_ATOMS: atom_id res chain seq x y z
N MET A 1 44.32 -19.82 26.24
CA MET A 1 43.92 -18.72 25.33
C MET A 1 43.78 -19.32 23.95
N THR A 2 42.56 -19.58 23.49
CA THR A 2 42.30 -20.21 22.19
C THR A 2 41.79 -19.13 21.26
N GLN A 3 42.56 -18.83 20.20
CA GLN A 3 42.17 -17.88 19.16
C GLN A 3 41.03 -18.47 18.34
N ILE A 4 39.87 -17.82 18.35
CA ILE A 4 38.80 -18.05 17.39
C ILE A 4 38.95 -16.97 16.33
N GLY A 5 39.46 -17.37 15.17
CA GLY A 5 39.70 -16.51 14.02
C GLY A 5 39.49 -17.30 12.73
N GLU A 6 38.36 -18.00 12.62
CA GLU A 6 37.93 -18.53 11.34
C GLU A 6 37.05 -17.49 10.66
N SER A 7 37.63 -16.78 9.70
CA SER A 7 36.88 -16.05 8.69
C SER A 7 36.11 -17.06 7.86
N ILE A 8 34.79 -17.14 8.07
CA ILE A 8 33.87 -17.77 7.14
C ILE A 8 33.96 -16.96 5.84
N ALA A 9 34.77 -17.43 4.90
CA ALA A 9 34.71 -17.01 3.51
C ALA A 9 33.35 -17.51 2.98
N MET A 10 32.35 -16.64 3.01
CA MET A 10 31.18 -16.85 2.18
C MET A 10 31.68 -16.71 0.75
N ASP A 11 31.89 -17.84 0.08
CA ASP A 11 32.02 -17.88 -1.37
C ASP A 11 30.76 -17.23 -1.95
N LEU A 12 30.90 -15.94 -2.26
CA LEU A 12 30.02 -15.23 -3.17
C LEU A 12 30.19 -15.94 -4.50
N VAL A 13 29.36 -16.96 -4.73
CA VAL A 13 29.11 -17.52 -6.05
C VAL A 13 28.82 -16.33 -6.95
N SER A 14 29.82 -15.88 -7.69
CA SER A 14 29.66 -14.85 -8.69
C SER A 14 28.78 -15.50 -9.75
N PRO A 15 27.52 -15.06 -9.94
CA PRO A 15 26.70 -15.63 -10.99
C PRO A 15 27.47 -15.46 -12.29
N GLU A 16 27.60 -16.54 -13.06
CA GLU A 16 28.33 -16.56 -14.31
C GLU A 16 28.00 -15.30 -15.13
N LYS A 17 29.04 -14.59 -15.55
CA LYS A 17 28.98 -13.21 -16.08
C LYS A 17 27.97 -13.03 -17.22
N ASP A 18 27.61 -14.10 -17.92
CA ASP A 18 26.81 -14.04 -19.15
C ASP A 18 25.33 -14.39 -18.97
N ASN A 19 24.91 -14.79 -17.77
CA ASN A 19 23.50 -15.11 -17.49
C ASN A 19 22.94 -14.35 -16.26
N CYS A 20 23.24 -13.06 -16.17
CA CYS A 20 22.73 -12.21 -15.08
C CYS A 20 21.20 -12.07 -15.21
N TRP A 21 20.47 -12.75 -14.32
CA TRP A 21 19.01 -12.75 -14.25
C TRP A 21 18.41 -11.33 -14.30
N TYR A 22 19.03 -10.33 -13.66
CA TYR A 22 18.53 -8.94 -13.65
C TYR A 22 18.72 -8.19 -14.99
N CYS A 23 19.71 -8.64 -15.78
CA CYS A 23 19.94 -8.12 -17.13
C CYS A 23 19.06 -8.82 -18.16
N THR A 24 18.70 -10.09 -17.93
CA THR A 24 17.91 -10.92 -18.84
C THR A 24 16.41 -10.84 -18.57
N GLU A 25 15.97 -10.80 -17.31
CA GLU A 25 14.58 -10.54 -16.92
C GLU A 25 14.26 -9.05 -17.07
N GLN A 26 13.69 -8.70 -18.22
CA GLN A 26 12.94 -7.45 -18.34
C GLN A 26 11.50 -7.74 -17.92
N PRO A 27 10.83 -6.84 -17.17
CA PRO A 27 9.38 -6.95 -17.02
C PRO A 27 8.79 -7.04 -18.43
N GLU A 28 8.03 -8.10 -18.70
CA GLU A 28 7.39 -8.27 -20.00
C GLU A 28 6.59 -7.00 -20.29
N GLN A 29 6.88 -6.37 -21.44
CA GLN A 29 6.28 -5.09 -21.83
C GLN A 29 4.76 -5.18 -22.09
N THR A 30 4.18 -6.38 -21.94
CA THR A 30 2.77 -6.71 -22.15
C THR A 30 1.91 -6.54 -20.90
N VAL A 31 2.50 -6.40 -19.71
CA VAL A 31 1.71 -6.25 -18.47
C VAL A 31 1.33 -4.79 -18.27
N GLU A 32 0.11 -4.44 -18.67
CA GLU A 32 -0.46 -3.11 -18.46
C GLU A 32 -0.71 -2.82 -16.98
N ASN A 33 -0.53 -1.56 -16.56
CA ASN A 33 -0.95 -1.15 -15.23
C ASN A 33 -2.48 -1.16 -15.13
N LYS A 34 -3.02 -1.70 -14.03
CA LYS A 34 -4.45 -1.62 -13.73
C LYS A 34 -4.69 -0.47 -12.77
N LEU A 35 -4.98 0.70 -13.33
CA LEU A 35 -5.26 1.93 -12.60
C LEU A 35 -6.72 2.37 -12.78
N ASP A 36 -7.62 1.40 -12.97
CA ASP A 36 -9.02 1.63 -13.31
C ASP A 36 -9.76 2.50 -12.27
N GLU A 37 -10.74 3.24 -12.77
CA GLU A 37 -11.63 4.11 -12.01
C GLU A 37 -12.88 3.36 -11.55
N ASP A 38 -13.57 3.92 -10.54
CA ASP A 38 -14.91 3.51 -10.19
C ASP A 38 -15.93 4.33 -11.01
N PRO A 39 -16.70 3.72 -11.93
CA PRO A 39 -17.65 4.46 -12.76
C PRO A 39 -18.84 5.02 -11.96
N ASN A 40 -19.03 4.58 -10.70
CA ASN A 40 -20.15 4.95 -9.85
C ASN A 40 -19.74 5.83 -8.66
N SER A 41 -18.54 6.41 -8.66
CA SER A 41 -18.13 7.29 -7.57
C SER A 41 -18.89 8.61 -7.62
N VAL A 42 -19.90 8.76 -6.77
CA VAL A 42 -20.45 10.07 -6.42
C VAL A 42 -19.36 10.93 -5.78
N ASP A 43 -19.28 12.19 -6.19
CA ASP A 43 -18.26 13.17 -5.81
C ASP A 43 -18.00 13.25 -4.30
N SER A 44 -17.03 12.47 -3.85
CA SER A 44 -16.10 12.91 -2.82
C SER A 44 -14.75 13.04 -3.50
N ALA A 45 -14.00 14.09 -3.17
CA ALA A 45 -12.77 14.53 -3.86
C ALA A 45 -11.62 13.50 -3.94
N GLU A 46 -11.87 12.24 -3.57
CA GLU A 46 -10.96 11.11 -3.51
C GLU A 46 -11.23 10.02 -4.57
N ASN A 47 -12.13 10.19 -5.55
CA ASN A 47 -12.50 9.10 -6.46
C ASN A 47 -12.23 9.27 -7.97
N SER A 48 -11.88 10.47 -8.46
CA SER A 48 -11.67 10.67 -9.90
C SER A 48 -10.20 10.43 -10.30
N MET A 49 -9.91 9.24 -10.83
CA MET A 49 -8.62 8.63 -11.26
C MET A 49 -7.85 7.75 -10.25
N ALA A 50 -8.10 6.43 -10.34
CA ALA A 50 -7.20 5.33 -9.96
C ALA A 50 -7.47 4.51 -8.69
N ASN A 51 -8.70 4.37 -8.21
CA ASN A 51 -9.05 3.24 -7.32
C ASN A 51 -10.56 2.92 -7.33
N SER A 52 -10.91 1.64 -7.19
CA SER A 52 -12.29 1.19 -6.95
C SER A 52 -12.35 0.30 -5.71
N SER A 53 -13.12 0.74 -4.71
CA SER A 53 -13.32 -0.01 -3.47
C SER A 53 -14.03 -1.35 -3.71
N SER A 54 -14.90 -1.41 -4.73
CA SER A 54 -15.59 -2.63 -5.14
C SER A 54 -14.63 -3.67 -5.73
N LYS A 55 -13.79 -3.25 -6.69
CA LYS A 55 -12.74 -4.13 -7.27
C LYS A 55 -11.75 -4.59 -6.20
N LEU A 56 -11.35 -3.69 -5.30
CA LEU A 56 -10.48 -4.05 -4.19
C LEU A 56 -11.16 -5.04 -3.24
N GLY A 57 -12.43 -4.84 -2.92
CA GLY A 57 -13.20 -5.76 -2.08
C GLY A 57 -13.26 -7.17 -2.67
N GLN A 58 -13.49 -7.29 -3.98
CA GLN A 58 -13.43 -8.57 -4.70
C GLN A 58 -12.04 -9.20 -4.62
N ALA A 59 -10.97 -8.41 -4.85
CA ALA A 59 -9.60 -8.88 -4.79
C ALA A 59 -9.19 -9.35 -3.37
N LEU A 60 -9.68 -8.66 -2.33
CA LEU A 60 -9.47 -9.05 -0.94
C LEU A 60 -10.14 -10.37 -0.57
N GLY A 61 -11.11 -10.83 -1.35
CA GLY A 61 -11.83 -12.08 -1.15
C GLY A 61 -12.88 -11.96 -0.06
N HIS A 62 -12.91 -12.92 0.86
CA HIS A 62 -13.95 -13.00 1.89
C HIS A 62 -14.03 -11.69 2.71
N ARG A 63 -15.20 -11.06 2.66
CA ARG A 63 -15.54 -9.91 3.51
C ARG A 63 -15.78 -10.42 4.93
N PRO A 64 -15.05 -9.93 5.94
CA PRO A 64 -15.22 -10.40 7.31
C PRO A 64 -16.59 -10.04 7.86
N SER A 65 -17.09 -10.82 8.82
CA SER A 65 -18.23 -10.42 9.64
C SER A 65 -17.74 -10.09 11.04
N TRP A 66 -18.22 -8.96 11.57
CA TRP A 66 -17.84 -8.47 12.87
C TRP A 66 -19.09 -8.01 13.61
N THR A 67 -19.18 -8.38 14.87
CA THR A 67 -20.29 -8.00 15.74
C THR A 67 -19.70 -7.47 17.03
N ALA A 68 -20.27 -6.38 17.55
CA ALA A 68 -19.81 -5.78 18.79
C ALA A 68 -20.98 -5.33 19.67
N ARG A 69 -20.75 -5.32 20.98
CA ARG A 69 -21.74 -4.85 21.95
C ARG A 69 -21.56 -3.35 22.19
N VAL A 70 -22.56 -2.54 21.85
CA VAL A 70 -22.56 -1.08 22.00
C VAL A 70 -23.77 -0.68 22.84
N SER A 71 -23.52 -0.05 23.99
CA SER A 71 -24.59 0.40 24.91
C SER A 71 -25.58 -0.69 25.35
N GLY A 72 -25.15 -1.97 25.36
CA GLY A 72 -25.97 -3.11 25.76
C GLY A 72 -26.48 -3.94 24.58
N ASP A 73 -26.59 -3.34 23.40
CA ASP A 73 -27.11 -3.96 22.18
C ASP A 73 -26.02 -4.60 21.34
N GLU A 74 -26.37 -5.68 20.64
CA GLU A 74 -25.49 -6.35 19.69
C GLU A 74 -25.64 -5.70 18.30
N ILE A 75 -24.54 -5.17 17.77
CA ILE A 75 -24.53 -4.40 16.53
C ILE A 75 -23.55 -5.04 15.55
N GLU A 76 -24.01 -5.25 14.31
CA GLU A 76 -23.15 -5.64 13.19
C GLU A 76 -22.26 -4.47 12.76
N ILE A 77 -20.95 -4.72 12.68
CA ILE A 77 -19.96 -3.74 12.29
C ILE A 77 -19.68 -3.88 10.80
N THR A 78 -19.98 -2.85 10.04
CA THR A 78 -19.80 -2.83 8.59
C THR A 78 -18.30 -2.81 8.22
N PRO A 79 -17.80 -3.80 7.45
CA PRO A 79 -16.45 -3.76 6.89
C PRO A 79 -16.41 -2.96 5.58
N ALA A 80 -15.34 -2.20 5.36
CA ALA A 80 -15.07 -1.51 4.10
C ALA A 80 -13.64 -1.82 3.60
N ALA A 81 -13.50 -1.97 2.29
CA ALA A 81 -12.20 -2.17 1.66
C ALA A 81 -11.44 -0.83 1.64
N HIS A 82 -10.19 -0.86 2.10
CA HIS A 82 -9.33 0.30 2.21
C HIS A 82 -8.06 0.14 1.37
N HIS A 83 -7.79 1.09 0.48
CA HIS A 83 -6.52 1.14 -0.26
C HIS A 83 -5.39 1.63 0.64
N LEU A 84 -4.31 0.86 0.71
CA LEU A 84 -3.10 1.16 1.49
C LEU A 84 -2.24 2.24 0.82
N ILE A 85 -2.13 2.17 -0.50
CA ILE A 85 -1.67 3.27 -1.34
C ILE A 85 -2.91 3.81 -2.04
N PRO A 86 -3.45 4.96 -1.60
CA PRO A 86 -4.62 5.58 -2.21
C PRO A 86 -4.30 5.96 -3.66
N GLY A 87 -5.12 5.49 -4.59
CA GLY A 87 -5.00 5.80 -6.01
C GLY A 87 -5.09 7.31 -6.26
N ASN A 88 -6.27 7.85 -5.99
CA ASN A 88 -6.60 9.26 -6.19
C ASN A 88 -5.86 10.23 -5.27
N ALA A 89 -5.90 9.96 -3.97
CA ALA A 89 -5.42 10.92 -2.99
C ALA A 89 -3.88 11.00 -2.93
N SER A 90 -3.17 9.98 -3.45
CA SER A 90 -1.71 9.89 -3.38
C SER A 90 -1.05 9.50 -4.70
N LEU A 91 -1.38 8.34 -5.29
CA LEU A 91 -0.67 7.80 -6.45
C LEU A 91 -0.82 8.69 -7.69
N LYS A 92 -2.03 9.18 -7.97
CA LYS A 92 -2.31 10.13 -9.07
C LYS A 92 -1.46 11.39 -8.98
N LYS A 93 -1.16 11.84 -7.76
CA LYS A 93 -0.36 13.04 -7.48
C LYS A 93 1.15 12.78 -7.52
N ALA A 94 1.58 11.51 -7.50
CA ALA A 94 2.97 11.11 -7.58
C ALA A 94 3.51 11.15 -9.03
N THR A 95 3.39 12.29 -9.71
CA THR A 95 3.69 12.45 -11.15
C THR A 95 5.10 12.02 -11.54
N LYS A 96 6.10 12.26 -10.68
CA LYS A 96 7.48 11.75 -10.87
C LYS A 96 7.54 10.23 -10.89
N LEU A 97 6.82 9.57 -9.99
CA LEU A 97 6.78 8.11 -9.93
C LEU A 97 6.05 7.54 -11.14
N LEU A 98 4.94 8.17 -11.56
CA LEU A 98 4.13 7.72 -12.69
C LEU A 98 4.93 7.65 -14.01
N LYS A 99 5.92 8.55 -14.20
CA LYS A 99 6.86 8.47 -15.35
C LYS A 99 7.64 7.17 -15.40
N PHE A 100 7.89 6.54 -14.26
CA PHE A 100 8.59 5.24 -14.18
C PHE A 100 7.64 4.04 -14.16
N MET A 101 6.33 4.28 -14.04
CA MET A 101 5.31 3.23 -13.98
C MET A 101 4.61 3.02 -15.33
N LYS A 102 4.37 4.11 -16.07
CA LYS A 102 3.60 4.12 -17.31
C LYS A 102 4.52 4.25 -18.52
N LYS A 103 4.22 3.51 -19.57
CA LYS A 103 4.83 3.67 -20.89
C LYS A 103 4.79 5.14 -21.32
N GLY A 104 5.92 5.64 -21.79
CA GLY A 104 6.09 7.03 -22.23
C GLY A 104 7.56 7.40 -22.42
N ASP A 105 7.90 8.68 -22.26
CA ASP A 105 9.26 9.17 -22.57
C ASP A 105 10.36 8.56 -21.69
N THR A 106 10.01 8.21 -20.45
CA THR A 106 10.97 7.71 -19.44
C THR A 106 11.08 6.19 -19.43
N VAL A 107 10.01 5.46 -19.78
CA VAL A 107 10.02 3.99 -19.84
C VAL A 107 9.23 3.47 -21.04
N ASP A 108 9.72 2.41 -21.69
CA ASP A 108 9.13 1.86 -22.93
C ASP A 108 7.93 0.92 -22.69
N GLY A 109 7.57 0.69 -21.44
CA GLY A 109 6.47 -0.21 -21.06
C GLY A 109 5.92 0.09 -19.68
N ASP A 110 4.75 -0.47 -19.41
CA ASP A 110 4.13 -0.42 -18.10
C ASP A 110 4.85 -1.36 -17.12
N VAL A 111 4.78 -1.04 -15.82
CA VAL A 111 5.36 -1.90 -14.77
C VAL A 111 4.41 -3.00 -14.29
N GLY A 112 3.16 -3.01 -14.76
CA GLY A 112 2.14 -3.98 -14.35
C GLY A 112 1.63 -3.81 -12.92
N TYR A 113 1.62 -2.58 -12.38
CA TYR A 113 1.06 -2.33 -11.05
C TYR A 113 -0.47 -2.30 -11.10
N ASP A 114 -1.11 -3.04 -10.20
CA ASP A 114 -2.55 -3.03 -9.99
C ASP A 114 -2.89 -2.38 -8.65
N VAL A 115 -3.53 -1.21 -8.71
CA VAL A 115 -3.92 -0.45 -7.51
C VAL A 115 -5.02 -1.15 -6.71
N ASN A 116 -5.82 -2.00 -7.37
CA ASN A 116 -6.92 -2.75 -6.77
C ASN A 116 -6.50 -4.17 -6.35
N ASP A 117 -5.22 -4.53 -6.48
CA ASP A 117 -4.71 -5.83 -6.03
C ASP A 117 -4.85 -6.00 -4.51
N ARG A 118 -5.10 -7.24 -4.08
CA ARG A 118 -5.21 -7.64 -2.67
C ARG A 118 -4.02 -7.21 -1.80
N LYS A 119 -2.82 -7.05 -2.37
CA LYS A 119 -1.61 -6.57 -1.66
C LYS A 119 -1.72 -5.09 -1.30
N ASN A 120 -2.51 -4.32 -2.03
CA ASN A 120 -2.77 -2.91 -1.78
C ASN A 120 -4.04 -2.65 -0.96
N GLY A 121 -4.71 -3.68 -0.46
CA GLY A 121 -5.95 -3.54 0.32
C GLY A 121 -5.88 -4.02 1.76
N VAL A 122 -6.86 -3.59 2.56
CA VAL A 122 -7.21 -4.18 3.85
C VAL A 122 -8.69 -3.93 4.16
N TRP A 123 -9.34 -4.87 4.87
CA TRP A 123 -10.66 -4.62 5.45
C TRP A 123 -10.53 -3.83 6.75
N LEU A 124 -11.26 -2.71 6.85
CA LEU A 124 -11.35 -1.88 8.05
C LEU A 124 -12.82 -1.73 8.49
N PRO A 125 -13.11 -1.62 9.79
CA PRO A 125 -14.45 -1.28 10.26
C PRO A 125 -14.82 0.15 9.87
N THR A 126 -16.07 0.38 9.48
CA THR A 126 -16.58 1.70 9.11
C THR A 126 -17.93 2.00 9.76
N TYR A 127 -18.53 3.11 9.35
CA TYR A 127 -19.85 3.56 9.77
C TYR A 127 -20.92 2.46 9.58
N PRO A 128 -21.91 2.38 10.48
CA PRO A 128 -22.99 1.40 10.34
C PRO A 128 -23.73 1.64 9.01
N ALA A 129 -23.96 0.57 8.24
CA ALA A 129 -24.61 0.64 6.94
C ALA A 129 -26.03 1.25 7.00
N ASN A 130 -26.73 1.02 8.11
CA ASN A 130 -28.10 1.50 8.35
C ASN A 130 -28.13 2.93 8.94
N GLY A 131 -27.00 3.63 8.96
CA GLY A 131 -26.87 4.93 9.61
C GLY A 131 -26.77 4.84 11.14
N TRP A 132 -26.66 6.01 11.78
CA TRP A 132 -26.31 6.07 13.21
C TRP A 132 -27.48 5.80 14.16
N GLY A 133 -28.71 6.14 13.79
CA GLY A 133 -29.86 6.08 14.71
C GLY A 133 -29.52 6.76 16.05
N THR A 134 -29.66 6.00 17.14
CA THR A 134 -29.33 6.40 18.52
C THR A 134 -27.96 5.90 19.01
N LEU A 135 -27.15 5.29 18.13
CA LEU A 135 -25.85 4.74 18.51
C LEU A 135 -24.88 5.84 18.94
N ASP A 136 -24.22 5.63 20.08
CA ASP A 136 -23.06 6.42 20.47
C ASP A 136 -21.92 6.15 19.47
N ARG A 137 -21.53 7.21 18.75
CA ARG A 137 -20.55 7.14 17.66
C ARG A 137 -19.15 6.75 18.13
N ASP A 138 -18.75 7.20 19.32
CA ASP A 138 -17.42 6.93 19.87
C ASP A 138 -17.37 5.53 20.48
N ALA A 139 -18.42 5.14 21.21
CA ALA A 139 -18.54 3.78 21.72
C ALA A 139 -18.57 2.77 20.56
N TYR A 140 -19.34 3.03 19.50
CA TYR A 140 -19.36 2.20 18.30
C TYR A 140 -17.97 2.09 17.68
N ALA A 141 -17.30 3.23 17.41
CA ALA A 141 -16.00 3.21 16.75
C ALA A 141 -14.94 2.46 17.58
N ILE A 142 -14.93 2.65 18.90
CA ILE A 142 -14.03 1.94 19.83
C ILE A 142 -14.28 0.43 19.75
N GLN A 143 -15.54 -0.01 19.86
CA GLN A 143 -15.86 -1.43 19.85
C GLN A 143 -15.60 -2.07 18.49
N ALA A 144 -15.96 -1.38 17.40
CA ALA A 144 -15.68 -1.79 16.03
C ALA A 144 -14.17 -2.02 15.79
N MET A 145 -13.34 -1.09 16.24
CA MET A 145 -11.88 -1.20 16.15
C MET A 145 -11.31 -2.35 16.98
N LYS A 146 -11.87 -2.61 18.17
CA LYS A 146 -11.47 -3.73 19.03
C LYS A 146 -11.75 -5.08 18.36
N VAL A 147 -12.98 -5.30 17.90
CA VAL A 147 -13.39 -6.58 17.32
C VAL A 147 -12.72 -6.85 15.98
N ALA A 148 -12.50 -5.80 15.16
CA ALA A 148 -11.81 -5.93 13.89
C ALA A 148 -10.28 -6.07 14.02
N GLY A 149 -9.72 -5.66 15.17
CA GLY A 149 -8.27 -5.56 15.36
C GLY A 149 -7.62 -4.64 14.34
N ALA A 150 -8.27 -3.51 14.03
CA ALA A 150 -7.87 -2.59 12.98
C ALA A 150 -8.38 -1.16 13.24
N GLN A 151 -7.74 -0.17 12.61
CA GLN A 151 -8.16 1.23 12.65
C GLN A 151 -9.51 1.46 11.99
N PHE A 152 -10.21 2.52 12.41
CA PHE A 152 -11.50 2.88 11.83
C PHE A 152 -11.35 3.51 10.44
N HIS A 153 -12.14 3.06 9.48
CA HIS A 153 -12.14 3.53 8.10
C HIS A 153 -12.82 4.91 8.00
N ASN A 154 -12.04 5.94 7.69
CA ASN A 154 -12.53 7.25 7.28
C ASN A 154 -11.53 7.86 6.28
N ALA A 155 -11.93 8.90 5.56
CA ALA A 155 -10.98 9.70 4.79
C ALA A 155 -10.14 10.55 5.75
N HIS A 156 -8.81 10.54 5.58
CA HIS A 156 -7.93 11.31 6.46
C HIS A 156 -6.73 11.90 5.71
N ALA A 157 -6.71 13.23 5.59
CA ALA A 157 -5.74 13.96 4.77
C ALA A 157 -4.27 13.68 5.14
N GLN A 158 -3.97 13.48 6.43
CA GLN A 158 -2.60 13.20 6.87
C GLN A 158 -2.10 11.83 6.37
N TYR A 159 -2.97 10.82 6.29
CA TYR A 159 -2.61 9.51 5.74
C TYR A 159 -2.21 9.64 4.27
N ASN A 160 -3.04 10.33 3.49
CA ASN A 160 -2.80 10.60 2.08
C ASN A 160 -1.50 11.39 1.86
N GLN A 161 -1.20 12.34 2.74
CA GLN A 161 0.07 13.07 2.71
C GLN A 161 1.26 12.15 2.97
N LYS A 162 1.18 11.25 3.95
CA LYS A 162 2.26 10.29 4.26
C LYS A 162 2.47 9.26 3.16
N ALA A 163 1.40 8.75 2.57
CA ALA A 163 1.45 7.92 1.37
C ALA A 163 2.18 8.65 0.24
N SER A 164 1.78 9.89 -0.05
CA SER A 164 2.40 10.73 -1.08
C SER A 164 3.90 10.96 -0.83
N GLN A 165 4.29 11.28 0.41
CA GLN A 165 5.70 11.43 0.80
C GLN A 165 6.50 10.14 0.56
N SER A 166 5.91 8.99 0.87
CA SER A 166 6.56 7.69 0.66
C SER A 166 6.73 7.37 -0.82
N LEU A 167 5.73 7.69 -1.66
CA LEU A 167 5.81 7.53 -3.11
C LEU A 167 6.87 8.47 -3.73
N SER A 168 6.94 9.73 -3.28
CA SER A 168 7.99 10.67 -3.69
C SER A 168 9.38 10.16 -3.34
N ALA A 169 9.58 9.62 -2.13
CA ALA A 169 10.86 9.05 -1.72
C ALA A 169 11.27 7.82 -2.55
N ILE A 170 10.30 7.04 -3.07
CA ILE A 170 10.58 5.98 -4.04
C ILE A 170 11.00 6.60 -5.37
N ALA A 171 10.27 7.59 -5.88
CA ALA A 171 10.58 8.28 -7.14
C ALA A 171 11.98 8.90 -7.13
N ASP A 172 12.37 9.59 -6.05
CA ASP A 172 13.68 10.23 -5.94
C ASP A 172 14.84 9.23 -5.99
N LYS A 173 14.62 7.99 -5.55
CA LYS A 173 15.60 6.89 -5.70
C LYS A 173 15.66 6.36 -7.12
N LEU A 174 14.57 6.43 -7.88
CA LEU A 174 14.52 6.00 -9.28
C LEU A 174 15.15 7.03 -10.24
N VAL A 175 15.03 8.33 -9.92
CA VAL A 175 15.69 9.41 -10.69
C VAL A 175 17.20 9.24 -10.69
N LYS A 176 17.78 8.70 -9.61
CA LYS A 176 19.21 8.37 -9.50
C LYS A 176 19.59 7.07 -10.21
N LYS A 177 18.91 6.75 -11.33
CA LYS A 177 19.08 5.50 -12.08
C LYS A 177 20.58 5.26 -12.33
N ASP A 178 21.10 4.15 -11.81
CA ASP A 178 22.46 3.70 -12.11
C ASP A 178 22.47 3.17 -13.54
N ALA A 179 23.41 3.63 -14.35
CA ALA A 179 23.63 3.10 -15.70
C ALA A 179 24.15 1.65 -15.65
N ARG A 180 24.59 1.17 -14.48
CA ARG A 180 25.11 -0.17 -14.25
C ARG A 180 24.10 -1.07 -13.55
N CYS A 181 24.14 -2.36 -13.89
CA CYS A 181 23.35 -3.40 -13.25
C CYS A 181 23.69 -3.52 -11.75
N PRO A 182 22.72 -3.56 -10.82
CA PRO A 182 22.96 -3.74 -9.40
C PRO A 182 23.51 -5.12 -9.03
N VAL A 183 23.38 -6.13 -9.91
CA VAL A 183 23.86 -7.50 -9.69
C VAL A 183 25.27 -7.69 -10.27
N CYS A 184 25.43 -7.49 -11.59
CA CYS A 184 26.69 -7.79 -12.28
C CYS A 184 27.52 -6.54 -12.66
N ARG A 185 27.05 -5.33 -12.33
CA ARG A 185 27.73 -4.03 -12.58
C ARG A 185 28.03 -3.70 -14.06
N LYS A 186 27.62 -4.52 -15.02
CA LYS A 186 27.67 -4.22 -16.46
C LYS A 186 26.75 -3.05 -16.80
N GLU A 187 27.09 -2.29 -17.83
CA GLU A 187 26.21 -1.23 -18.36
C GLU A 187 24.89 -1.80 -18.87
N MET A 188 23.81 -1.07 -18.63
CA MET A 188 22.47 -1.49 -19.00
C MET A 188 22.17 -1.07 -20.44
N LYS A 189 21.91 -2.05 -21.30
CA LYS A 189 21.67 -1.83 -22.74
C LYS A 189 20.36 -1.08 -23.07
N ASN A 190 19.38 -1.08 -22.17
CA ASN A 190 18.10 -0.37 -22.36
C ASN A 190 17.88 0.66 -21.24
N ALA A 191 18.19 1.93 -21.50
CA ALA A 191 18.03 3.02 -20.54
C ALA A 191 16.55 3.30 -20.19
N LYS A 192 15.63 3.08 -21.15
CA LYS A 192 14.19 3.26 -21.01
C LYS A 192 13.46 2.00 -20.54
N ARG A 193 14.16 0.96 -20.09
CA ARG A 193 13.47 -0.18 -19.49
C ARG A 193 12.73 0.24 -18.19
N PRO A 194 11.53 -0.32 -17.93
CA PRO A 194 10.83 -0.09 -16.67
C PRO A 194 11.69 -0.55 -15.48
N PRO A 195 11.65 0.12 -14.32
CA PRO A 195 12.51 -0.25 -13.21
C PRO A 195 12.11 -1.60 -12.62
N PHE A 196 13.03 -2.57 -12.71
CA PHE A 196 12.83 -3.88 -12.12
C PHE A 196 12.58 -3.77 -10.60
N GLY A 197 11.58 -4.52 -10.12
CA GLY A 197 11.21 -4.56 -8.71
C GLY A 197 10.43 -3.36 -8.19
N LEU A 198 10.03 -2.39 -9.03
CA LEU A 198 9.21 -1.26 -8.60
C LEU A 198 7.88 -1.73 -7.99
N VAL A 199 7.16 -2.65 -8.65
CA VAL A 199 5.94 -3.27 -8.10
C VAL A 199 6.22 -3.94 -6.75
N GLY A 200 7.35 -4.64 -6.61
CA GLY A 200 7.77 -5.24 -5.35
C GLY A 200 7.96 -4.20 -4.23
N ARG A 201 8.53 -3.04 -4.56
CA ARG A 201 8.70 -1.91 -3.61
C ARG A 201 7.37 -1.27 -3.22
N LEU A 202 6.45 -1.09 -4.17
CA LEU A 202 5.10 -0.59 -3.89
C LEU A 202 4.33 -1.57 -2.99
N ASN A 203 4.38 -2.87 -3.30
CA ASN A 203 3.77 -3.90 -2.46
C ASN A 203 4.41 -3.97 -1.05
N ALA A 204 5.71 -3.74 -0.93
CA ALA A 204 6.38 -3.65 0.37
C ALA A 204 5.92 -2.42 1.17
N LEU A 205 5.67 -1.29 0.49
CA LEU A 205 5.09 -0.09 1.10
C LEU A 205 3.66 -0.37 1.59
N SER A 206 2.80 -0.96 0.74
CA SER A 206 1.44 -1.37 1.13
C SER A 206 1.47 -2.31 2.34
N ARG A 207 2.33 -3.35 2.33
CA ARG A 207 2.51 -4.25 3.47
C ARG A 207 2.89 -3.52 4.76
N ARG A 208 3.79 -2.54 4.69
CA ARG A 208 4.15 -1.71 5.85
C ARG A 208 2.95 -0.92 6.35
N TYR A 209 2.18 -0.32 5.46
CA TYR A 209 0.99 0.47 5.79
C TYR A 209 -0.11 -0.41 6.40
N ARG A 210 -0.28 -1.64 5.91
CA ARG A 210 -1.18 -2.62 6.51
C ARG A 210 -0.82 -2.88 7.97
N GLY A 211 0.47 -3.00 8.28
CA GLY A 211 0.96 -3.17 9.65
C GLY A 211 0.68 -1.97 10.57
N PHE A 212 0.50 -0.78 10.01
CA PHE A 212 0.11 0.42 10.77
C PHE A 212 -1.40 0.48 11.05
N LEU A 213 -2.21 -0.09 10.15
CA LEU A 213 -3.66 -0.06 10.24
C LEU A 213 -4.26 -1.27 10.96
N LYS A 214 -3.55 -2.40 11.02
CA LYS A 214 -3.97 -3.62 11.71
C LYS A 214 -3.21 -3.86 13.01
N GLY A 215 -3.76 -4.73 13.84
CA GLY A 215 -3.16 -5.17 15.09
C GLY A 215 -3.55 -4.27 16.27
N PRO A 216 -2.91 -4.44 17.44
CA PRO A 216 -3.30 -3.77 18.66
C PRO A 216 -3.08 -2.24 18.58
N PRO A 217 -3.95 -1.43 19.21
CA PRO A 217 -3.90 0.04 19.15
C PRO A 217 -2.55 0.66 19.53
N GLY A 218 -1.81 0.03 20.45
CA GLY A 218 -0.48 0.50 20.87
C GLY A 218 0.52 0.62 19.71
N ARG A 219 0.35 -0.18 18.64
CA ARG A 219 1.21 -0.16 17.45
C ARG A 219 0.81 0.88 16.41
N TRP A 220 -0.35 1.52 16.55
CA TRP A 220 -0.84 2.44 15.54
C TRP A 220 -0.05 3.76 15.58
N PRO A 221 0.57 4.19 14.48
CA PRO A 221 1.39 5.40 14.42
C PRO A 221 0.54 6.69 14.30
N THR A 222 -0.43 6.87 15.20
CA THR A 222 -1.36 8.01 15.17
C THR A 222 -0.64 9.36 15.32
N ALA A 223 0.39 9.45 16.16
CA ALA A 223 1.18 10.67 16.35
C ALA A 223 1.94 11.09 15.09
N SER A 224 2.33 10.15 14.22
CA SER A 224 3.02 10.45 12.97
C SER A 224 2.07 10.68 11.79
N GLY A 225 0.76 10.82 12.02
CA GLY A 225 -0.22 11.09 10.97
C GLY A 225 -0.65 9.88 10.13
N ILE A 226 -0.19 8.67 10.46
CA ILE A 226 -0.52 7.46 9.69
C ILE A 226 -1.70 6.77 10.37
N TYR A 227 -2.87 7.35 10.16
CA TYR A 227 -4.15 6.81 10.60
C TYR A 227 -5.27 7.20 9.66
N THR A 228 -6.27 6.34 9.57
CA THR A 228 -7.41 6.50 8.65
C THR A 228 -8.58 7.24 9.28
N SER A 229 -8.58 7.47 10.59
CA SER A 229 -9.66 8.22 11.24
C SER A 229 -9.20 8.79 12.56
N GLU A 230 -9.63 10.01 12.88
CA GLU A 230 -9.50 10.62 14.20
C GLU A 230 -10.00 9.70 15.32
N LYS A 231 -10.99 8.84 15.04
CA LYS A 231 -11.48 7.83 15.98
C LYS A 231 -10.38 6.88 16.44
N SER A 232 -9.36 6.62 15.61
CA SER A 232 -8.21 5.78 15.99
C SER A 232 -7.43 6.34 17.18
N LYS A 233 -7.50 7.65 17.45
CA LYS A 233 -6.87 8.27 18.62
C LYS A 233 -7.60 7.95 19.93
N LEU A 234 -8.91 7.66 19.88
CA LEU A 234 -9.70 7.25 21.05
C LEU A 234 -9.19 5.94 21.66
N MET A 235 -8.52 5.11 20.87
CA MET A 235 -7.95 3.84 21.30
C MET A 235 -6.57 3.98 21.96
N LYS A 236 -5.96 5.17 21.94
CA LYS A 236 -4.66 5.45 22.57
C LYS A 236 -4.79 6.11 23.95
N SER A 237 -5.96 6.67 24.26
CA SER A 237 -6.24 7.36 25.53
C SER A 237 -6.86 6.44 26.59
N ARG A 238 -6.76 5.13 26.41
CA ARG A 238 -7.32 4.10 27.30
C ARG A 238 -6.32 2.95 27.42
#